data_AF-A0A7R9LBE5-F1
#
_entry.id   AF-A0A7R9LBE5-F1
#
_cell.length_a   1.000
_cell.length_b   1.000
_cell.length_c   1.000
_cell.angle_alpha   90.00
_cell.angle_beta   90.00
_cell.angle_gamma   90.00
#
_symmetry.space_group_name_H-M   'P 1'
#
loop_
_entity.id
_entity.type
_entity.pdbx_description
1 polymer ?
#
loop_
_entity_poly.entity_id
_entity_poly.type
_entity_poly.pdbx_seq_one_letter_code
_entity_poly.pdbx_strand_id
1 'polypeptide(L)' 'MSTPLKPVMFWIHGGALKMGSSFQYNGSALATHDVVFVSTNYRLGQLGFLYGDREDAPGN' A
#
# COMPACT_ATOMS: atom_id res chain seq x y z
N MET A 1 5.05 13.72 30.68
CA MET A 1 5.49 12.39 30.21
C MET A 1 5.16 12.29 28.73
N SER A 2 6.08 11.82 27.89
CA SER A 2 5.80 11.57 26.48
C SER A 2 4.96 10.30 26.36
N THR A 3 3.88 10.33 25.60
CA THR A 3 3.09 9.13 25.28
C THR A 3 3.92 8.25 24.35
N PRO A 4 4.13 6.95 24.67
CA PRO A 4 4.88 6.07 23.78
C PRO A 4 4.17 5.94 22.43
N LEU A 5 4.95 6.01 21.34
CA LEU A 5 4.44 5.86 19.98
C LEU A 5 4.00 4.41 19.73
N LYS A 6 2.89 4.25 19.01
CA LYS A 6 2.41 2.93 18.56
C LYS A 6 3.20 2.43 17.34
N PRO A 7 3.47 1.12 17.21
CA PRO A 7 4.01 0.55 15.98
C PRO A 7 3.08 0.80 14.78
N VAL A 8 3.67 0.99 13.60
CA VAL A 8 2.93 1.16 12.34
C VAL A 8 2.97 -0.12 11.54
N MET A 9 1.79 -0.67 11.24
CA MET A 9 1.62 -1.79 10.33
C MET A 9 1.21 -1.26 8.96
N PHE A 10 2.16 -1.24 8.03
CA PHE A 10 1.95 -0.75 6.67
C PHE A 10 1.63 -1.91 5.72
N TRP A 11 0.45 -1.87 5.10
CA TRP A 11 -0.07 -2.93 4.24
C TRP A 11 -0.15 -2.50 2.78
N ILE A 12 0.47 -3.29 1.91
CA ILE A 12 0.42 -3.13 0.46
C ILE A 12 -0.41 -4.28 -0.09
N HIS A 13 -1.53 -3.97 -0.73
CA HIS A 13 -2.41 -4.99 -1.26
C HIS A 13 -1.76 -5.80 -2.40
N GLY A 14 -2.11 -7.08 -2.47
CA GLY A 14 -1.74 -7.95 -3.58
C GLY A 14 -2.59 -7.71 -4.83
N GLY A 15 -2.62 -8.71 -5.73
CA GLY A 15 -3.36 -8.65 -7.00
C GLY A 15 -2.46 -8.60 -8.24
N ALA A 16 -1.28 -9.23 -8.15
CA ALA A 16 -0.33 -9.42 -9.25
C ALA A 16 0.04 -8.12 -9.99
N LEU A 17 0.08 -6.98 -9.28
CA LEU A 17 0.32 -5.64 -9.81
C LEU A 17 -0.72 -5.16 -10.85
N LYS A 18 -1.84 -5.87 -11.01
CA LYS A 18 -2.86 -5.62 -12.04
C LYS A 18 -4.21 -5.19 -11.48
N MET A 19 -4.51 -5.57 -10.25
CA MET A 19 -5.80 -5.32 -9.62
C MET A 19 -5.66 -5.18 -8.10
N GLY A 20 -6.70 -4.65 -7.47
CA GLY A 20 -6.79 -4.51 -6.02
C GLY A 20 -6.92 -3.05 -5.58
N SER A 21 -7.23 -2.85 -4.31
CA SER A 21 -7.29 -1.54 -3.68
C SER A 21 -7.17 -1.66 -2.16
N SER A 22 -6.67 -0.61 -1.51
CA SER A 22 -6.70 -0.49 -0.04
C SER A 22 -8.10 -0.65 0.56
N PHE A 23 -9.14 -0.29 -0.19
CA PHE A 23 -10.54 -0.40 0.25
C PHE A 23 -10.95 -1.83 0.62
N GLN A 24 -10.31 -2.85 0.03
CA GLN A 24 -10.61 -4.25 0.31
C GLN A 24 -10.16 -4.71 1.71
N TYR A 25 -9.35 -3.91 2.41
CA TYR A 25 -8.69 -4.27 3.66
C TYR A 25 -9.11 -3.31 4.79
N ASN A 26 -10.13 -3.70 5.54
CA ASN A 26 -10.55 -2.98 6.74
C ASN A 26 -9.62 -3.30 7.92
N GLY A 27 -8.83 -2.30 8.35
CA GLY A 27 -7.86 -2.44 9.44
C GLY A 27 -8.42 -2.27 10.86
N SER A 28 -9.72 -1.99 11.03
CA SER A 28 -10.28 -1.63 12.34
C SER A 28 -10.07 -2.69 13.42
N ALA A 29 -10.15 -3.98 13.06
CA ALA A 29 -9.86 -5.07 14.00
C ALA A 29 -8.39 -5.08 14.43
N LEU A 30 -7.46 -4.85 13.51
CA LEU A 30 -6.02 -4.80 13.81
C LEU A 30 -5.66 -3.58 14.68
N ALA A 31 -6.30 -2.43 14.44
CA ALA A 31 -6.07 -1.22 15.22
C ALA A 31 -6.40 -1.37 16.73
N THR A 32 -7.17 -2.40 17.10
CA THR A 32 -7.44 -2.73 18.51
C THR A 32 -6.24 -3.34 19.24
N HIS A 33 -5.22 -3.79 18.52
CA HIS A 33 -3.99 -4.39 19.06
C HIS A 33 -2.84 -3.39 19.24
N ASP A 34 -3.15 -2.14 19.57
CA ASP A 34 -2.17 -1.06 19.79
C ASP A 34 -1.20 -0.79 18.64
N VAL A 35 -1.66 -0.99 17.40
CA VAL A 35 -0.96 -0.62 16.18
C VAL A 35 -1.70 0.47 15.41
N VAL A 36 -0.96 1.27 14.64
CA VAL A 36 -1.54 2.10 13.57
C VAL A 36 -1.53 1.27 12.30
N PHE A 37 -2.69 0.90 11.80
CA PHE A 37 -2.81 0.23 10.49
C PHE A 37 -2.91 1.26 9.37
N VAL A 38 -2.05 1.13 8.37
CA VAL A 38 -2.06 1.97 7.17
C VAL A 38 -2.15 1.07 5.95
N SER A 39 -3.18 1.24 5.14
CA SER A 39 -3.28 0.64 3.80
C SER A 39 -3.17 1.74 2.74
N THR A 40 -2.59 1.41 1.59
CA THR A 40 -2.35 2.38 0.51
C THR A 40 -2.81 1.85 -0.84
N ASN A 41 -3.13 2.78 -1.75
CA ASN A 41 -3.28 2.48 -3.17
C ASN A 41 -1.97 2.79 -3.90
N TYR A 42 -1.64 2.00 -4.90
CA TYR A 42 -0.56 2.25 -5.85
C TYR A 42 -1.08 2.09 -7.28
N ARG A 43 -0.36 2.64 -8.27
CA ARG A 43 -0.74 2.51 -9.68
C ARG A 43 -0.65 1.04 -10.09
N LEU A 44 -1.59 0.60 -10.94
CA LEU A 44 -1.72 -0.79 -11.37
C LEU A 44 -1.59 -0.92 -12.88
N GLY A 45 -1.27 -2.14 -13.33
CA GLY A 45 -1.16 -2.48 -14.74
C GLY A 45 -0.16 -1.58 -15.47
N GLN A 46 -0.46 -1.24 -16.72
CA GLN A 46 0.41 -0.40 -17.54
C GLN A 46 0.58 1.02 -16.97
N LEU A 47 -0.42 1.54 -16.25
CA LEU A 47 -0.30 2.86 -15.63
C LEU A 47 0.73 2.90 -14.49
N GLY A 48 1.03 1.76 -13.88
CA GLY A 48 2.03 1.65 -12.82
C GLY A 48 3.36 1.04 -13.25
N PHE A 49 3.35 0.18 -14.27
CA PHE A 49 4.46 -0.75 -14.53
C PHE A 49 4.81 -0.90 -16.03
N LEU A 50 4.39 0.03 -16.88
CA LEU A 50 4.81 0.01 -18.29
C LEU A 50 6.32 0.30 -18.41
N TYR A 51 7.07 -0.65 -18.94
CA TYR A 51 8.44 -0.45 -19.42
C TYR A 51 8.43 -0.27 -20.94
N GLY A 52 9.03 0.80 -21.44
CA GLY A 52 9.02 1.14 -22.86
C GLY A 52 10.40 1.32 -23.51
N ASP A 53 11.49 0.96 -22.83
CA ASP A 53 12.87 1.20 -23.26
C ASP A 53 13.15 2.67 -23.63
N ARG A 54 12.53 3.59 -22.88
CA ARG A 54 12.55 5.04 -23.08
C ARG A 54 12.58 5.74 -21.74
N GLU A 55 13.21 6.92 -21.70
CA GLU A 55 13.38 7.69 -20.46
C GLU A 55 12.04 8.06 -19.80
N ASP A 56 11.00 8.34 -20.60
CA ASP A 56 9.66 8.70 -20.12
C ASP A 56 8.76 7.49 -19.77
N ALA A 57 9.26 6.26 -19.95
CA ALA A 57 8.62 5.03 -19.48
C ALA A 57 9.67 4.04 -18.94
N PRO A 58 10.31 4.39 -17.80
CA PRO A 58 11.36 3.57 -17.20
C PRO A 58 10.84 2.27 -16.57
N GLY A 59 9.52 2.08 -16.50
CA GLY A 59 8.90 1.12 -15.59
C GLY A 59 9.10 1.53 -14.14
N ASN A 60 8.37 0.87 -13.22
CA ASN A 60 8.33 1.19 -11.79
C ASN A 60 8.35 2.71 -11.47
#